data_AF-A0A369SEC5-F1
#
_entry.id   AF-A0A369SEC5-F1
#
_cell.length_a   1.000
_cell.length_b   1.000
_cell.length_c   1.000
_cell.angle_alpha   90.00
_cell.angle_beta   90.00
_cell.angle_gamma   90.00
#
_symmetry.space_group_name_H-M   'P 1'
#
loop_
_entity.id
_entity.type
_entity.pdbx_description
1 polymer ?
#
loop_
_entity_poly.entity_id
_entity_poly.type
_entity_poly.pdbx_seq_one_letter_code
_entity_poly.pdbx_strand_id
1 'polypeptide(L)'
;MIITEFDLALKLNKGTFTSIFIHFSEELRLELLKMVWLLFRFKGIYLDGPALLTSDDKSLLIELISSPYEDLALTALTVITAFAGKKNYYIMIRKISFIDCKIIQKLIPIVHAGKSIPFLQIVVCILIRCLVMPCSNVLYYQVDEYYEELRHDISDMIQIVCLLLKSDNFDIRRGIIEIITILFDKSCDMVASPMLFISRYMDTKVKEAMNAIPVFYTYEIIASQSPRLCGPSIQAVNLMLFNNEKSHKAKILIGLKVIPALKVILLNARNNHNNYRDSVKDAIYLFMELAITDSTLVQGIIDQDIFATIIKMKEILSPYDCQIVEALVATLRNATKNQIEQLIENQYIPQYLYSMLMKYEISKDDEILEPARESTELIFRECQQMPVLWKENMITLLNKLDAIYLNREEKIAQSLEHGVINIEGPLPPFVDDY
;
A
#
# COMPACT_ATOMS: atom_id res chain seq x y z
N MET A 1 -21.76 16.84 47.94
CA MET A 1 -22.85 16.21 47.17
C MET A 1 -22.45 14.76 46.91
N ILE A 2 -23.04 13.79 47.61
CA ILE A 2 -22.70 12.37 47.44
C ILE A 2 -23.56 11.85 46.28
N ILE A 3 -22.97 11.76 45.09
CA ILE A 3 -23.57 10.98 44.00
C ILE A 3 -23.29 9.53 44.35
N THR A 4 -24.33 8.73 44.60
CA THR A 4 -24.17 7.30 44.84
C THR A 4 -23.81 6.59 43.54
N GLU A 5 -23.06 5.48 43.61
CA GLU A 5 -22.71 4.65 42.44
C GLU A 5 -23.96 4.25 41.62
N PHE A 6 -25.12 4.18 42.28
CA PHE A 6 -26.42 3.90 41.69
C PHE A 6 -26.99 5.07 40.88
N ASP A 7 -26.91 6.31 41.37
CA ASP A 7 -27.30 7.52 40.62
C ASP A 7 -26.39 7.78 39.42
N LEU A 8 -25.10 7.46 39.57
CA LEU A 8 -24.14 7.51 38.48
C LEU A 8 -24.50 6.47 37.41
N ALA A 9 -24.79 5.23 37.80
CA ALA A 9 -25.24 4.18 36.89
C ALA A 9 -26.55 4.54 36.18
N LEU A 10 -27.50 5.20 36.87
CA LEU A 10 -28.78 5.66 36.31
C LEU A 10 -28.65 6.81 35.32
N LYS A 11 -27.78 7.80 35.61
CA LYS A 11 -27.46 8.89 34.67
C LYS A 11 -26.68 8.38 33.45
N LEU A 12 -25.74 7.45 33.66
CA LEU A 12 -25.04 6.73 32.59
C LEU A 12 -26.00 5.84 31.76
N ASN A 13 -27.06 5.30 32.37
CA ASN A 13 -28.11 4.54 31.65
C ASN A 13 -29.04 5.46 30.84
N LYS A 14 -29.15 6.74 31.20
CA LYS A 14 -29.88 7.78 30.47
C LYS A 14 -29.01 8.55 29.45
N GLY A 15 -27.75 8.15 29.26
CA GLY A 15 -26.88 8.65 28.20
C GLY A 15 -26.34 10.07 28.38
N THR A 16 -26.31 10.61 29.61
CA THR A 16 -25.75 11.96 29.89
C THR A 16 -24.79 11.93 31.08
N PHE A 17 -23.56 12.43 30.89
CA PHE A 17 -22.57 12.56 31.97
C PHE A 17 -22.03 13.99 32.14
N THR A 18 -22.29 14.91 31.21
CA THR A 18 -21.78 16.30 31.30
C THR A 18 -22.16 17.02 32.60
N SER A 19 -23.39 16.82 33.10
CA SER A 19 -23.85 17.42 34.37
C SER A 19 -23.09 16.93 35.62
N ILE A 20 -22.34 15.84 35.49
CA ILE A 20 -21.55 15.23 36.57
C ILE A 20 -20.15 15.87 36.55
N PHE A 21 -19.53 16.05 35.38
CA PHE A 21 -18.10 16.43 35.24
C PHE A 21 -17.72 17.86 35.67
N ILE A 22 -18.63 18.84 35.55
CA ILE A 22 -18.31 20.27 35.74
C ILE A 22 -17.88 20.58 37.19
N HIS A 23 -18.29 19.77 38.17
CA HIS A 23 -18.10 20.06 39.59
C HIS A 23 -17.07 19.18 40.31
N PHE A 24 -16.30 18.38 39.57
CA PHE A 24 -15.40 17.39 40.16
C PHE A 24 -13.92 17.69 39.99
N SER A 25 -13.11 17.21 40.95
CA SER A 25 -11.66 17.20 40.85
C SER A 25 -11.20 16.32 39.68
N GLU A 26 -10.00 16.58 39.19
CA GLU A 26 -9.43 15.87 38.03
C GLU A 26 -9.31 14.36 38.26
N GLU A 27 -8.96 13.95 39.48
CA GLU A 27 -8.92 12.54 39.89
C GLU A 27 -10.28 11.86 39.75
N LEU A 28 -11.35 12.54 40.19
CA LEU A 28 -12.69 11.98 40.08
C LEU A 28 -13.18 11.99 38.64
N ARG A 29 -12.84 13.01 37.84
CA ARG A 29 -13.11 13.03 36.39
C ARG A 29 -12.45 11.86 35.68
N LEU A 30 -11.21 11.52 36.05
CA LEU A 30 -10.49 10.36 35.51
C LEU A 30 -11.18 9.05 35.85
N GLU A 31 -11.52 8.83 37.12
CA GLU A 31 -12.22 7.59 37.55
C GLU A 31 -13.59 7.46 36.88
N LEU A 32 -14.33 8.56 36.74
CA LEU A 32 -15.59 8.60 36.00
C LEU A 32 -15.40 8.23 34.52
N LEU A 33 -14.37 8.76 33.84
CA LEU A 33 -14.06 8.40 32.45
C LEU A 33 -13.67 6.93 32.31
N LYS A 34 -12.90 6.38 33.26
CA LYS A 34 -12.57 4.95 33.27
C LYS A 34 -13.83 4.10 33.40
N MET A 35 -14.77 4.48 34.27
CA MET A 35 -16.06 3.79 34.39
C MET A 35 -16.88 3.88 33.10
N VAL A 36 -16.95 5.06 32.47
CA VAL A 36 -17.61 5.26 31.17
C VAL A 36 -16.98 4.35 30.10
N TRP A 37 -15.66 4.29 30.02
CA TRP A 37 -14.94 3.43 29.09
C TRP A 37 -15.23 1.94 29.33
N LEU A 38 -15.21 1.49 30.58
CA LEU A 38 -15.52 0.10 30.94
C LEU A 38 -16.97 -0.24 30.56
N LEU A 39 -17.93 0.66 30.78
CA LEU A 39 -19.31 0.46 30.36
C LEU A 39 -19.43 0.31 28.84
N PHE A 40 -18.72 1.13 28.06
CA PHE A 40 -18.67 0.96 26.61
C PHE A 40 -18.03 -0.36 26.18
N ARG A 41 -17.02 -0.85 26.90
CA ARG A 41 -16.34 -2.12 26.62
C ARG A 41 -17.20 -3.35 26.98
N PHE A 42 -17.85 -3.34 28.13
CA PHE A 42 -18.59 -4.50 28.68
C PHE A 42 -20.05 -4.59 28.23
N LYS A 43 -20.78 -3.47 28.05
CA LYS A 43 -22.19 -3.49 27.58
C LYS A 43 -22.32 -3.67 26.05
N GLY A 44 -21.45 -4.47 25.44
CA GLY A 44 -21.49 -4.83 24.02
C GLY A 44 -22.80 -5.48 23.53
N ILE A 45 -23.77 -5.72 24.41
CA ILE A 45 -25.03 -6.43 24.15
C ILE A 45 -26.27 -5.50 24.19
N TYR A 46 -26.18 -4.27 24.74
CA TYR A 46 -27.36 -3.40 24.95
C TYR A 46 -27.31 -2.03 24.26
N LEU A 47 -26.29 -1.77 23.43
CA LEU A 47 -26.21 -0.56 22.59
C LEU A 47 -26.65 -0.85 21.14
N ASP A 48 -27.66 -1.70 20.96
CA ASP A 48 -28.37 -1.91 19.69
C ASP A 48 -29.39 -0.79 19.38
N GLY A 49 -29.37 0.30 20.16
CA GLY A 49 -30.12 1.51 19.91
C GLY A 49 -29.21 2.74 19.68
N PRO A 50 -29.77 3.85 19.18
CA PRO A 50 -29.09 5.12 18.94
C PRO A 50 -28.82 5.85 20.26
N ALA A 51 -28.25 5.18 21.27
CA ALA A 51 -27.70 5.89 22.42
C ALA A 51 -26.50 6.70 21.91
N LEU A 52 -26.82 7.91 21.48
CA LEU A 52 -25.92 8.97 21.10
C LEU A 52 -25.42 9.59 22.40
N LEU A 53 -24.10 9.70 22.55
CA LEU A 53 -23.55 10.74 23.40
C LEU A 53 -24.27 12.04 23.04
N THR A 54 -24.75 12.79 24.03
CA THR A 54 -25.35 14.10 23.75
C THR A 54 -24.30 15.04 23.14
N SER A 55 -24.75 16.12 22.50
CA SER A 55 -23.83 17.15 21.99
C SER A 55 -22.89 17.67 23.09
N ASP A 56 -23.42 17.80 24.30
CA ASP A 56 -22.68 18.25 25.47
C ASP A 56 -21.62 17.23 25.89
N ASP A 57 -21.96 15.94 25.89
CA ASP A 57 -21.02 14.87 26.25
C ASP A 57 -19.87 14.77 25.24
N LYS A 58 -20.17 14.97 23.94
CA LYS A 58 -19.14 15.01 22.88
C LYS A 58 -18.22 16.22 23.04
N SER A 59 -18.82 17.39 23.29
CA SER A 59 -18.08 18.65 23.48
C SER A 59 -17.14 18.55 24.68
N LEU A 60 -17.62 18.02 25.80
CA LEU A 60 -16.82 17.76 26.98
C LEU A 60 -15.68 16.78 26.71
N LEU A 61 -15.93 15.66 26.03
CA LEU A 61 -14.86 14.72 25.68
C LEU A 61 -13.76 15.40 24.82
N ILE A 62 -14.14 16.27 23.89
CA ILE A 62 -13.22 17.04 23.03
C ILE A 62 -12.53 18.19 23.78
N GLU A 63 -13.12 18.69 24.85
CA GLU A 63 -12.41 19.60 25.76
C GLU A 63 -11.33 18.81 26.53
N LEU A 64 -11.70 17.64 27.05
CA LEU A 64 -10.83 16.84 27.92
C LEU A 64 -9.59 16.28 27.21
N ILE A 65 -9.61 16.06 25.89
CA ILE A 65 -8.38 15.69 25.15
C ILE A 65 -7.30 16.78 25.21
N SER A 66 -7.69 18.04 25.46
CA SER A 66 -6.78 19.18 25.62
C SER A 66 -6.30 19.36 27.06
N SER A 67 -6.70 18.46 27.98
CA SER A 67 -6.31 18.55 29.38
C SER A 67 -4.79 18.53 29.55
N PRO A 68 -4.23 19.36 30.47
CA PRO A 68 -2.83 19.28 30.84
C PRO A 68 -2.51 17.96 31.57
N TYR A 69 -3.52 17.27 32.12
CA TYR A 69 -3.36 15.97 32.77
C TYR A 69 -3.42 14.86 31.72
N GLU A 70 -2.27 14.21 31.48
CA GLU A 70 -2.11 13.23 30.40
C GLU A 70 -3.07 12.04 30.51
N ASP A 71 -3.22 11.46 31.71
CA ASP A 71 -4.10 10.32 31.92
C ASP A 71 -5.56 10.65 31.63
N LEU A 72 -5.99 11.88 31.92
CA LEU A 72 -7.33 12.36 31.65
C LEU A 72 -7.55 12.52 30.14
N ALA A 73 -6.61 13.19 29.47
CA ALA A 73 -6.63 13.40 28.03
C ALA A 73 -6.62 12.07 27.26
N LEU A 74 -5.75 11.15 27.67
CA LEU A 74 -5.62 9.80 27.09
C LEU A 74 -6.90 8.99 27.29
N THR A 75 -7.49 9.01 28.48
CA THR A 75 -8.73 8.28 28.76
C THR A 75 -9.90 8.85 27.98
N ALA A 76 -10.03 10.19 27.88
CA ALA A 76 -11.04 10.84 27.06
C ALA A 76 -10.90 10.43 25.58
N LEU A 77 -9.68 10.46 25.03
CA LEU A 77 -9.41 10.04 23.67
C LEU A 77 -9.70 8.55 23.43
N THR A 78 -9.44 7.70 24.44
CA THR A 78 -9.75 6.27 24.42
C THR A 78 -11.27 6.04 24.37
N VAL A 79 -12.05 6.81 25.14
CA VAL A 79 -13.52 6.75 25.13
C VAL A 79 -14.06 7.15 23.76
N ILE A 80 -13.57 8.27 23.19
CA ILE A 80 -13.94 8.71 21.84
C ILE A 80 -13.64 7.61 20.82
N THR A 81 -12.43 7.06 20.87
CA THR A 81 -11.99 5.99 19.96
C THR A 81 -12.92 4.79 20.07
N ALA A 82 -13.16 4.28 21.28
CA ALA A 82 -14.03 3.13 21.53
C ALA A 82 -15.46 3.36 20.99
N PHE A 83 -15.99 4.57 21.11
CA PHE A 83 -17.29 4.93 20.58
C PHE A 83 -17.32 4.95 19.04
N ALA A 84 -16.23 5.39 18.39
CA ALA A 84 -16.10 5.43 16.93
C ALA A 84 -15.87 4.07 16.25
N GLY A 85 -15.56 3.00 17.01
CA GLY A 85 -15.02 1.73 16.46
C GLY A 85 -15.89 0.47 16.50
N LYS A 86 -17.17 0.51 16.85
CA LYS A 86 -18.00 -0.71 16.99
C LYS A 86 -18.81 -1.05 15.74
N LYS A 87 -18.58 -2.22 15.13
CA LYS A 87 -19.24 -2.81 13.93
C LYS A 87 -20.79 -2.93 13.94
N ASN A 88 -21.55 -1.84 14.10
CA ASN A 88 -23.00 -1.77 13.88
C ASN A 88 -23.40 -0.65 12.89
N TYR A 89 -24.63 -0.73 12.37
CA TYR A 89 -25.24 0.22 11.42
C TYR A 89 -25.13 1.72 11.83
N TYR A 90 -25.17 2.03 13.13
CA TYR A 90 -25.13 3.41 13.65
C TYR A 90 -23.73 4.06 13.70
N ILE A 91 -22.68 3.40 13.20
CA ILE A 91 -21.30 3.93 13.22
C ILE A 91 -21.18 5.23 12.43
N MET A 92 -21.86 5.33 11.31
CA MET A 92 -21.71 6.45 10.39
C MET A 92 -22.18 7.76 11.05
N ILE A 93 -23.39 7.77 11.64
CA ILE A 93 -23.92 8.91 12.40
C ILE A 93 -22.99 9.28 13.57
N ARG A 94 -22.39 8.29 14.23
CA ARG A 94 -21.46 8.52 15.34
C ARG A 94 -20.14 9.14 14.85
N LYS A 95 -19.59 8.68 13.72
CA LYS A 95 -18.38 9.25 13.11
C LYS A 95 -18.62 10.65 12.56
N ILE A 96 -19.72 10.87 11.83
CA ILE A 96 -20.19 12.19 11.39
C ILE A 96 -20.25 13.13 12.59
N SER A 97 -20.85 12.69 13.70
CA SER A 97 -20.96 13.55 14.86
C SER A 97 -19.64 13.94 15.55
N PHE A 98 -18.53 13.23 15.30
CA PHE A 98 -17.21 13.66 15.77
C PHE A 98 -16.47 14.54 14.76
N ILE A 99 -16.71 14.32 13.47
CA ILE A 99 -16.30 15.23 12.38
C ILE A 99 -16.99 16.59 12.58
N ASP A 100 -18.30 16.61 12.82
CA ASP A 100 -19.09 17.81 13.15
C ASP A 100 -18.55 18.56 14.36
N CYS A 101 -18.00 17.83 15.34
CA CYS A 101 -17.41 18.42 16.54
C CYS A 101 -15.93 18.83 16.34
N LYS A 102 -15.42 18.79 15.10
CA LYS A 102 -14.09 19.29 14.71
C LYS A 102 -12.94 18.63 15.48
N ILE A 103 -13.07 17.33 15.76
CA ILE A 103 -12.06 16.60 16.53
C ILE A 103 -10.67 16.66 15.87
N ILE A 104 -10.60 16.58 14.55
CA ILE A 104 -9.34 16.60 13.79
C ILE A 104 -8.62 17.93 13.98
N GLN A 105 -9.34 19.05 13.83
CA GLN A 105 -8.82 20.39 14.05
C GLN A 105 -8.31 20.58 15.48
N LYS A 106 -8.99 19.99 16.47
CA LYS A 106 -8.57 20.03 17.89
C LYS A 106 -7.33 19.19 18.16
N LEU A 107 -7.12 18.09 17.43
CA LEU A 107 -5.95 17.23 17.60
C LEU A 107 -4.65 17.86 17.07
N ILE A 108 -4.69 18.73 16.05
CA ILE A 108 -3.50 19.38 15.48
C ILE A 108 -2.62 20.07 16.55
N PRO A 109 -3.12 21.06 17.32
CA PRO A 109 -2.28 21.74 18.31
C PRO A 109 -1.82 20.80 19.43
N ILE A 110 -2.61 19.78 19.76
CA ILE A 110 -2.28 18.79 20.81
C ILE A 110 -1.14 17.88 20.38
N VAL A 111 -1.18 17.38 19.14
CA VAL A 111 -0.09 16.59 18.56
C VAL A 111 1.18 17.43 18.46
N HIS A 112 1.06 18.69 18.07
CA HIS A 112 2.18 19.62 17.99
C HIS A 112 2.81 19.93 19.36
N ALA A 113 2.04 19.86 20.44
CA ALA A 113 2.52 20.05 21.80
C ALA A 113 3.33 18.86 22.35
N GLY A 114 3.43 17.75 21.60
CA GLY A 114 4.30 16.62 21.97
C GLY A 114 3.74 15.74 23.09
N LYS A 115 2.55 15.18 22.88
CA LYS A 115 1.92 14.20 23.79
C LYS A 115 2.64 12.86 23.84
N SER A 116 2.30 12.03 24.83
CA SER A 116 2.93 10.73 25.03
C SER A 116 2.71 9.76 23.86
N ILE A 117 3.60 8.78 23.68
CA ILE A 117 3.46 7.73 22.64
C ILE A 117 2.09 7.05 22.68
N PRO A 118 1.55 6.60 23.83
CA PRO A 118 0.21 6.00 23.90
C PRO A 118 -0.88 6.94 23.38
N PHE A 119 -0.79 8.24 23.70
CA PHE A 119 -1.75 9.23 23.20
C PHE A 119 -1.70 9.32 21.67
N LEU A 120 -0.50 9.45 21.11
CA LEU A 120 -0.31 9.54 19.66
C LEU A 120 -0.74 8.26 18.92
N GLN A 121 -0.53 7.08 19.50
CA GLN A 121 -1.03 5.82 18.94
C GLN A 121 -2.57 5.81 18.84
N ILE A 122 -3.26 6.36 19.84
CA ILE A 122 -4.72 6.48 19.82
C ILE A 122 -5.18 7.52 18.79
N VAL A 123 -4.46 8.63 18.63
CA VAL A 123 -4.71 9.61 17.56
C VAL A 123 -4.67 8.93 16.19
N VAL A 124 -3.63 8.12 15.93
CA VAL A 124 -3.50 7.36 14.68
C VAL A 124 -4.69 6.41 14.48
N CYS A 125 -5.11 5.70 15.53
CA CYS A 125 -6.30 4.85 15.49
C CYS A 125 -7.59 5.61 15.17
N ILE A 126 -7.76 6.84 15.65
CA ILE A 126 -8.91 7.69 15.31
C ILE A 126 -8.88 8.05 13.84
N LEU A 127 -7.74 8.50 13.32
CA LEU A 127 -7.59 8.86 11.91
C LEU A 127 -7.93 7.67 10.99
N ILE A 128 -7.39 6.48 11.28
CA ILE A 128 -7.73 5.24 10.54
C ILE A 128 -9.24 4.99 10.60
N ARG A 129 -9.86 5.11 11.78
CA ARG A 129 -11.31 4.90 11.94
C ARG A 129 -12.12 5.94 11.18
N CYS A 130 -11.68 7.18 11.06
CA CYS A 130 -12.35 8.17 10.23
C CYS A 130 -12.26 7.82 8.74
N LEU A 131 -11.13 7.27 8.28
CA LEU A 131 -10.97 6.92 6.86
C LEU A 131 -11.66 5.61 6.46
N VAL A 132 -11.72 4.62 7.36
CA VAL A 132 -12.31 3.31 7.06
C VAL A 132 -13.79 3.27 7.42
N MET A 133 -14.68 3.19 6.43
CA MET A 133 -16.12 2.98 6.65
C MET A 133 -16.46 1.48 6.71
N PRO A 134 -17.13 0.98 7.76
CA PRO A 134 -17.64 -0.38 7.80
C PRO A 134 -18.92 -0.49 6.95
N CYS A 135 -18.84 -1.28 5.89
CA CYS A 135 -19.81 -1.30 4.79
C CYS A 135 -21.01 -2.24 4.96
N SER A 136 -21.21 -2.84 6.13
CA SER A 136 -22.36 -3.74 6.32
C SER A 136 -23.65 -2.93 6.49
N ASN A 137 -24.50 -2.93 5.45
CA ASN A 137 -25.89 -2.45 5.43
C ASN A 137 -26.14 -0.92 5.40
N VAL A 138 -25.24 -0.10 4.87
CA VAL A 138 -25.45 1.37 4.74
C VAL A 138 -25.98 1.74 3.35
N LEU A 139 -26.94 2.67 3.28
CA LEU A 139 -27.49 3.17 2.01
C LEU A 139 -26.48 4.09 1.31
N TYR A 140 -26.30 3.94 -0.01
CA TYR A 140 -25.28 4.66 -0.80
C TYR A 140 -25.27 6.18 -0.58
N TYR A 141 -26.43 6.85 -0.50
CA TYR A 141 -26.49 8.31 -0.33
C TYR A 141 -25.89 8.81 1.01
N GLN A 142 -25.96 7.98 2.05
CA GLN A 142 -25.42 8.33 3.36
C GLN A 142 -23.89 8.24 3.39
N VAL A 143 -23.33 7.38 2.53
CA VAL A 143 -21.88 7.24 2.31
C VAL A 143 -21.35 8.50 1.63
N ASP A 144 -22.09 9.03 0.66
CA ASP A 144 -21.69 10.24 -0.08
C ASP A 144 -21.65 11.47 0.85
N GLU A 145 -22.69 11.66 1.68
CA GLU A 145 -22.75 12.75 2.67
C GLU A 145 -21.57 12.67 3.67
N TYR A 146 -21.23 11.47 4.13
CA TYR A 146 -20.09 11.25 5.02
C TYR A 146 -18.76 11.70 4.41
N TYR A 147 -18.48 11.32 3.16
CA TYR A 147 -17.21 11.64 2.52
C TYR A 147 -17.12 13.10 2.09
N GLU A 148 -18.23 13.76 1.75
CA GLU A 148 -18.26 15.22 1.53
C GLU A 148 -17.93 15.99 2.81
N GLU A 149 -18.47 15.59 3.97
CA GLU A 149 -18.10 16.23 5.24
C GLU A 149 -16.64 15.94 5.61
N LEU A 150 -16.22 14.67 5.48
CA LEU A 150 -14.84 14.26 5.76
C LEU A 150 -13.83 15.03 4.91
N ARG A 151 -14.15 15.33 3.64
CA ARG A 151 -13.31 16.08 2.70
C ARG A 151 -12.82 17.40 3.27
N HIS A 152 -13.65 18.10 4.05
CA HIS A 152 -13.27 19.36 4.67
C HIS A 152 -12.16 19.21 5.71
N ASP A 153 -12.06 18.05 6.35
CA ASP A 153 -11.07 17.73 7.38
C ASP A 153 -9.84 16.98 6.85
N ILE A 154 -9.84 16.48 5.60
CA ILE A 154 -8.69 15.70 5.05
C ILE A 154 -7.40 16.53 5.09
N SER A 155 -7.47 17.82 4.76
CA SER A 155 -6.29 18.70 4.80
C SER A 155 -5.68 18.80 6.20
N ASP A 156 -6.54 18.82 7.23
CA ASP A 156 -6.12 18.86 8.63
C ASP A 156 -5.60 17.49 9.10
N MET A 157 -6.21 16.39 8.64
CA MET A 157 -5.67 15.04 8.87
C MET A 157 -4.28 14.88 8.28
N ILE A 158 -4.05 15.39 7.07
CA ILE A 158 -2.76 15.30 6.40
C ILE A 158 -1.68 16.08 7.18
N GLN A 159 -2.02 17.22 7.79
CA GLN A 159 -1.08 17.92 8.67
C GLN A 159 -0.64 17.03 9.85
N ILE A 160 -1.58 16.32 10.49
CA ILE A 160 -1.26 15.37 11.57
C ILE A 160 -0.40 14.22 11.04
N VAL A 161 -0.72 13.68 9.85
CA VAL A 161 0.06 12.64 9.18
C VAL A 161 1.50 13.08 8.96
N CYS A 162 1.71 14.28 8.42
CA CYS A 162 3.05 14.84 8.18
C CYS A 162 3.86 15.05 9.46
N LEU A 163 3.20 15.40 10.57
CA LEU A 163 3.84 15.52 11.88
C LEU A 163 4.25 14.15 12.43
N LEU A 164 3.33 13.18 12.40
CA LEU A 164 3.52 11.86 13.00
C LEU A 164 4.40 10.93 12.16
N LEU A 165 4.52 11.15 10.86
CA LEU A 165 5.43 10.40 9.99
C LEU A 165 6.90 10.53 10.43
N LYS A 166 7.25 11.63 11.11
CA LYS A 166 8.59 11.89 11.69
C LYS A 166 8.85 11.12 13.00
N SER A 167 7.83 10.51 13.60
CA SER A 167 7.96 9.79 14.87
C SER A 167 8.92 8.62 14.73
N ASP A 168 9.77 8.35 15.71
CA ASP A 168 10.62 7.14 15.75
C ASP A 168 9.88 5.90 16.29
N ASN A 169 8.65 6.07 16.77
CA ASN A 169 7.87 4.96 17.26
C ASN A 169 7.33 4.09 16.11
N PHE A 170 7.63 2.79 16.20
CA PHE A 170 7.24 1.80 15.20
C PHE A 170 5.73 1.73 14.96
N ASP A 171 4.91 1.67 16.02
CA ASP A 171 3.46 1.49 15.88
C ASP A 171 2.80 2.75 15.31
N ILE A 172 3.31 3.93 15.67
CA ILE A 172 2.89 5.20 15.07
C ILE A 172 3.21 5.19 13.58
N ARG A 173 4.47 4.90 13.18
CA ARG A 173 4.85 4.82 11.75
C ARG A 173 3.98 3.83 10.98
N ARG A 174 3.72 2.66 11.55
CA ARG A 174 2.86 1.64 10.93
C ARG A 174 1.46 2.18 10.63
N GLY A 175 0.79 2.77 11.61
CA GLY A 175 -0.56 3.28 11.40
C GLY A 175 -0.60 4.52 10.51
N ILE A 176 0.46 5.34 10.48
CA ILE A 176 0.58 6.43 9.52
C ILE A 176 0.74 5.91 8.09
N ILE A 177 1.54 4.86 7.87
CA ILE A 177 1.64 4.20 6.56
C ILE A 177 0.28 3.65 6.12
N GLU A 178 -0.46 3.02 7.03
CA GLU A 178 -1.81 2.53 6.75
C GLU A 178 -2.77 3.67 6.31
N ILE A 179 -2.71 4.82 7.00
CA ILE A 179 -3.47 6.02 6.61
C ILE A 179 -3.09 6.49 5.21
N ILE A 180 -1.79 6.54 4.89
CA ILE A 180 -1.31 6.93 3.55
C ILE A 180 -1.84 5.95 2.50
N THR A 181 -1.72 4.65 2.73
CA THR A 181 -2.27 3.63 1.82
C THR A 181 -3.76 3.86 1.58
N ILE A 182 -4.55 4.06 2.65
CA ILE A 182 -6.00 4.31 2.55
C ILE A 182 -6.32 5.58 1.74
N LEU A 183 -5.54 6.65 1.92
CA LEU A 183 -5.76 7.94 1.23
C LEU A 183 -5.49 7.87 -0.28
N PHE A 184 -4.50 7.06 -0.70
CA PHE A 184 -4.06 6.97 -2.10
C PHE A 184 -4.62 5.76 -2.86
N ASP A 185 -5.21 4.79 -2.16
CA ASP A 185 -5.81 3.62 -2.80
C ASP A 185 -7.03 4.02 -3.66
N LYS A 186 -6.93 3.70 -4.96
CA LYS A 186 -7.97 3.95 -5.97
C LYS A 186 -8.75 2.69 -6.33
N SER A 187 -8.38 1.52 -5.80
CA SER A 187 -8.98 0.22 -6.12
C SER A 187 -10.36 0.05 -5.46
N CYS A 188 -11.32 0.82 -5.93
CA CYS A 188 -12.75 0.56 -5.80
C CYS A 188 -13.22 -0.19 -7.05
N ASP A 189 -12.87 -1.47 -7.19
CA ASP A 189 -13.60 -2.33 -8.12
C ASP A 189 -15.05 -2.47 -7.62
N MET A 190 -15.97 -1.97 -8.43
CA MET A 190 -17.35 -1.59 -8.08
C MET A 190 -18.32 -2.71 -7.67
N VAL A 191 -17.86 -3.90 -7.23
CA VAL A 191 -18.78 -5.06 -7.10
C VAL A 191 -18.83 -5.70 -5.71
N ALA A 192 -17.91 -5.43 -4.78
CA ALA A 192 -17.98 -6.10 -3.46
C ALA A 192 -17.70 -5.26 -2.21
N SER A 193 -17.25 -4.00 -2.32
CA SER A 193 -16.99 -3.20 -1.12
C SER A 193 -17.11 -1.70 -1.41
N PRO A 194 -18.06 -0.98 -0.78
CA PRO A 194 -18.12 0.49 -0.84
C PRO A 194 -17.06 1.14 0.08
N MET A 195 -15.86 0.55 0.14
CA MET A 195 -14.72 1.09 0.87
C MET A 195 -13.91 2.00 -0.04
N LEU A 196 -13.90 3.30 0.30
CA LEU A 196 -12.98 4.35 -0.17
C LEU A 196 -13.40 5.11 -1.45
N PHE A 197 -14.35 6.03 -1.28
CA PHE A 197 -14.72 7.02 -2.30
C PHE A 197 -13.93 8.34 -2.22
N ILE A 198 -12.86 8.44 -1.42
CA ILE A 198 -12.14 9.70 -1.22
C ILE A 198 -11.69 10.31 -2.56
N SER A 199 -11.28 9.46 -3.52
CA SER A 199 -10.87 9.86 -4.87
C SER A 199 -11.94 10.67 -5.63
N ARG A 200 -13.23 10.41 -5.43
CA ARG A 200 -14.35 11.15 -6.05
C ARG A 200 -14.55 12.54 -5.45
N TYR A 201 -14.05 12.74 -4.23
CA TYR A 201 -14.17 13.96 -3.45
C TYR A 201 -12.85 14.75 -3.38
N MET A 202 -11.86 14.38 -4.19
CA MET A 202 -10.56 15.07 -4.27
C MET A 202 -10.67 16.38 -5.06
N ASP A 203 -10.83 17.50 -4.35
CA ASP A 203 -10.64 18.82 -4.95
C ASP A 203 -9.17 19.25 -5.01
N THR A 204 -8.94 20.44 -5.57
CA THR A 204 -7.61 21.04 -5.69
C THR A 204 -6.92 21.16 -4.33
N LYS A 205 -7.64 21.55 -3.28
CA LYS A 205 -7.09 21.74 -1.94
C LYS A 205 -6.67 20.42 -1.31
N VAL A 206 -7.48 19.37 -1.45
CA VAL A 206 -7.14 18.02 -0.96
C VAL A 206 -5.96 17.45 -1.74
N LYS A 207 -5.92 17.62 -3.06
CA LYS A 207 -4.79 17.22 -3.90
C LYS A 207 -3.49 17.92 -3.48
N GLU A 208 -3.55 19.24 -3.27
CA GLU A 208 -2.40 20.02 -2.79
C GLU A 208 -1.92 19.52 -1.41
N ALA A 209 -2.85 19.23 -0.50
CA ALA A 209 -2.50 18.66 0.81
C ALA A 209 -1.84 17.28 0.66
N MET A 210 -2.39 16.39 -0.17
CA MET A 210 -1.80 15.06 -0.41
C MET A 210 -0.40 15.16 -1.02
N ASN A 211 -0.18 16.11 -1.94
CA ASN A 211 1.12 16.39 -2.53
C ASN A 211 2.14 16.93 -1.50
N ALA A 212 1.68 17.48 -0.38
CA ALA A 212 2.54 17.96 0.70
C ALA A 212 3.03 16.83 1.64
N ILE A 213 2.53 15.60 1.50
CA ILE A 213 2.99 14.46 2.31
C ILE A 213 4.48 14.22 1.99
N PRO A 214 5.37 14.27 2.99
CA PRO A 214 6.81 14.15 2.76
C PRO A 214 7.18 12.70 2.50
N VAL A 215 7.08 12.30 1.22
CA VAL A 215 7.33 10.94 0.71
C VAL A 215 8.71 10.42 1.14
N PHE A 216 9.68 11.32 1.32
CA PHE A 216 11.03 11.03 1.81
C PHE A 216 11.04 10.12 3.06
N TYR A 217 10.19 10.37 4.06
CA TYR A 217 10.16 9.53 5.27
C TYR A 217 9.66 8.10 4.99
N THR A 218 8.70 7.93 4.08
CA THR A 218 8.23 6.59 3.69
C THR A 218 9.36 5.81 3.02
N TYR A 219 10.20 6.48 2.23
CA TYR A 219 11.39 5.87 1.66
C TYR A 219 12.48 5.58 2.68
N GLU A 220 12.70 6.43 3.69
CA GLU A 220 13.61 6.12 4.80
C GLU A 220 13.19 4.84 5.52
N ILE A 221 11.89 4.62 5.69
CA ILE A 221 11.36 3.39 6.28
C ILE A 221 11.66 2.18 5.38
N ILE A 222 11.53 2.32 4.06
CA ILE A 222 11.92 1.27 3.11
C ILE A 222 13.43 1.00 3.21
N ALA A 223 14.25 2.05 3.22
CA ALA A 223 15.71 1.97 3.32
C ALA A 223 16.19 1.38 4.65
N SER A 224 15.41 1.50 5.73
CA SER A 224 15.67 0.85 7.02
C SER A 224 15.58 -0.67 6.97
N GLN A 225 15.00 -1.22 5.89
CA GLN A 225 14.80 -2.67 5.69
C GLN A 225 13.99 -3.34 6.81
N SER A 226 13.16 -2.56 7.53
CA SER A 226 12.31 -3.07 8.61
C SER A 226 11.39 -4.19 8.10
N PRO A 227 11.53 -5.45 8.57
CA PRO A 227 10.76 -6.57 8.03
C PRO A 227 9.25 -6.41 8.16
N ARG A 228 8.79 -5.56 9.08
CA ARG A 228 7.36 -5.34 9.37
C ARG A 228 6.78 -4.08 8.71
N LEU A 229 7.62 -3.11 8.34
CA LEU A 229 7.16 -1.87 7.69
C LEU A 229 7.48 -1.83 6.21
N CYS A 230 8.52 -2.53 5.76
CA CYS A 230 9.02 -2.40 4.39
C CYS A 230 7.94 -2.73 3.34
N GLY A 231 7.21 -3.84 3.50
CA GLY A 231 6.08 -4.19 2.61
C GLY A 231 5.00 -3.11 2.57
N PRO A 232 4.35 -2.77 3.70
CA PRO A 232 3.37 -1.69 3.75
C PRO A 232 3.87 -0.34 3.22
N SER A 233 5.14 0.01 3.47
CA SER A 233 5.73 1.24 2.96
C SER A 233 5.92 1.22 1.45
N ILE A 234 6.27 0.08 0.85
CA ILE A 234 6.33 -0.06 -0.62
C ILE A 234 4.95 0.11 -1.22
N GLN A 235 3.93 -0.53 -0.65
CA GLN A 235 2.55 -0.37 -1.12
C GLN A 235 2.15 1.11 -1.12
N ALA A 236 2.39 1.80 0.00
CA ALA A 236 2.12 3.24 0.11
C ALA A 236 2.89 4.06 -0.93
N VAL A 237 4.17 3.75 -1.17
CA VAL A 237 4.99 4.40 -2.20
C VAL A 237 4.43 4.17 -3.59
N ASN A 238 4.07 2.94 -3.95
CA ASN A 238 3.48 2.64 -5.25
C ASN A 238 2.23 3.50 -5.48
N LEU A 239 1.32 3.53 -4.50
CA LEU A 239 0.09 4.33 -4.58
C LEU A 239 0.37 5.84 -4.69
N MET A 240 1.37 6.37 -3.98
CA MET A 240 1.80 7.76 -4.11
C MET A 240 2.43 8.04 -5.48
N LEU A 241 3.18 7.09 -6.05
CA LEU A 241 3.80 7.21 -7.37
C LEU A 241 2.75 7.23 -8.48
N PHE A 242 1.73 6.37 -8.44
CA PHE A 242 0.67 6.35 -9.46
C PHE A 242 -0.11 7.68 -9.57
N ASN A 243 -0.06 8.53 -8.55
CA ASN A 243 -0.84 9.77 -8.48
C ASN A 243 -0.04 11.05 -8.75
N ASN A 244 1.30 11.00 -8.78
CA ASN A 244 2.16 12.18 -8.91
C ASN A 244 2.85 12.29 -10.29
N GLU A 245 3.20 13.51 -10.71
CA GLU A 245 3.87 13.76 -12.00
C GLU A 245 5.28 13.13 -12.08
N LYS A 246 5.66 12.64 -13.27
CA LYS A 246 6.80 11.74 -13.49
C LYS A 246 8.19 12.37 -13.28
N SER A 247 8.36 13.67 -13.48
CA SER A 247 9.68 14.29 -13.72
C SER A 247 10.56 14.52 -12.47
N HIS A 248 9.98 14.60 -11.26
CA HIS A 248 10.75 14.85 -10.02
C HIS A 248 11.06 13.58 -9.23
N LYS A 249 10.60 12.41 -9.70
CA LYS A 249 10.65 11.14 -8.97
C LYS A 249 12.03 10.48 -8.97
N ALA A 250 12.72 10.48 -10.11
CA ALA A 250 13.96 9.71 -10.28
C ALA A 250 15.08 10.10 -9.30
N LYS A 251 15.36 11.40 -9.19
CA LYS A 251 16.41 11.92 -8.29
C LYS A 251 16.12 11.61 -6.82
N ILE A 252 14.85 11.71 -6.42
CA ILE A 252 14.40 11.41 -5.06
C ILE A 252 14.55 9.92 -4.78
N LEU A 253 14.08 9.06 -5.69
CA LEU A 253 14.15 7.60 -5.59
C LEU A 253 15.60 7.08 -5.48
N ILE A 254 16.52 7.64 -6.27
CA ILE A 254 17.95 7.29 -6.22
C ILE A 254 18.58 7.73 -4.89
N GLY A 255 18.39 9.00 -4.49
CA GLY A 255 18.96 9.54 -3.26
C GLY A 255 18.52 8.78 -2.00
N LEU A 256 17.36 8.14 -2.06
CA LEU A 256 16.74 7.41 -0.95
C LEU A 256 17.08 5.92 -0.88
N LYS A 257 17.95 5.40 -1.77
CA LYS A 257 18.37 3.99 -1.78
C LYS A 257 17.19 3.00 -1.86
N VAL A 258 16.16 3.35 -2.63
CA VAL A 258 14.97 2.50 -2.82
C VAL A 258 15.32 1.21 -3.57
N ILE A 259 16.19 1.28 -4.58
CA ILE A 259 16.59 0.12 -5.40
C ILE A 259 17.34 -0.94 -4.56
N PRO A 260 18.33 -0.60 -3.71
CA PRO A 260 18.89 -1.55 -2.76
C PRO A 260 17.86 -2.23 -1.85
N ALA A 261 16.86 -1.49 -1.36
CA ALA A 261 15.82 -2.05 -0.50
C ALA A 261 14.90 -3.02 -1.27
N LEU A 262 14.55 -2.69 -2.51
CA LEU A 262 13.84 -3.59 -3.42
C LEU A 262 14.57 -4.94 -3.56
N LYS A 263 15.89 -4.92 -3.79
CA LYS A 263 16.72 -6.13 -3.87
C LYS A 263 16.59 -6.99 -2.61
N VAL A 264 16.66 -6.38 -1.43
CA VAL A 264 16.56 -7.08 -0.14
C VAL A 264 15.20 -7.76 0.03
N ILE A 265 14.12 -7.12 -0.40
CA ILE A 265 12.77 -7.69 -0.29
C ILE A 265 12.60 -8.89 -1.22
N LEU A 266 13.08 -8.78 -2.46
CA LEU A 266 13.11 -9.91 -3.39
C LEU A 266 13.91 -11.08 -2.78
N LEU A 267 15.12 -10.82 -2.26
CA LEU A 267 15.93 -11.85 -1.62
C LEU A 267 15.28 -12.46 -0.37
N ASN A 268 14.57 -11.67 0.46
CA ASN A 268 13.87 -12.16 1.63
C ASN A 268 12.67 -13.05 1.25
N ALA A 269 11.93 -12.66 0.20
CA ALA A 269 10.83 -13.46 -0.31
C ALA A 269 11.29 -14.83 -0.84
N ARG A 270 12.49 -14.90 -1.44
CA ARG A 270 13.10 -16.18 -1.83
C ARG A 270 13.26 -17.13 -0.65
N ASN A 271 13.60 -16.60 0.53
CA ASN A 271 13.89 -17.41 1.71
C ASN A 271 12.63 -17.81 2.50
N ASN A 272 11.53 -17.07 2.38
CA ASN A 272 10.31 -17.25 3.21
C ASN A 272 9.00 -16.93 2.46
N HIS A 273 8.82 -17.50 1.27
CA HIS A 273 7.73 -17.16 0.32
C HIS A 273 6.34 -16.95 0.94
N ASN A 274 5.86 -17.90 1.75
CA ASN A 274 4.50 -17.87 2.30
C ASN A 274 4.20 -16.68 3.20
N ASN A 275 5.23 -16.07 3.81
CA ASN A 275 5.07 -14.92 4.69
C ASN A 275 5.20 -13.57 3.96
N TYR A 276 5.60 -13.57 2.69
CA TYR A 276 5.96 -12.34 1.95
C TYR A 276 5.22 -12.17 0.62
N ARG A 277 4.19 -12.99 0.33
CA ARG A 277 3.47 -12.96 -0.97
C ARG A 277 2.99 -11.55 -1.36
N ASP A 278 2.37 -10.82 -0.45
CA ASP A 278 1.89 -9.45 -0.75
C ASP A 278 3.05 -8.46 -0.93
N SER A 279 4.12 -8.60 -0.15
CA SER A 279 5.32 -7.78 -0.29
C SER A 279 6.07 -8.03 -1.60
N VAL A 280 5.99 -9.24 -2.16
CA VAL A 280 6.54 -9.57 -3.49
C VAL A 280 5.76 -8.87 -4.58
N LYS A 281 4.42 -8.96 -4.53
CA LYS A 281 3.55 -8.25 -5.47
C LYS A 281 3.93 -6.77 -5.50
N ASP A 282 3.93 -6.12 -4.35
CA ASP A 282 4.22 -4.68 -4.25
C ASP A 282 5.65 -4.34 -4.69
N ALA A 283 6.62 -5.21 -4.43
CA ALA A 283 7.99 -5.07 -4.92
C ALA A 283 8.07 -5.11 -6.46
N ILE A 284 7.33 -6.00 -7.12
CA ILE A 284 7.29 -6.07 -8.59
C ILE A 284 6.62 -4.83 -9.19
N TYR A 285 5.53 -4.33 -8.59
CA TYR A 285 4.92 -3.07 -9.05
C TYR A 285 5.86 -1.87 -8.87
N LEU A 286 6.60 -1.80 -7.76
CA LEU A 286 7.62 -0.77 -7.57
C LEU A 286 8.73 -0.87 -8.63
N PHE A 287 9.15 -2.09 -8.94
CA PHE A 287 10.13 -2.35 -9.99
C PHE A 287 9.68 -1.84 -11.36
N MET A 288 8.44 -2.11 -11.76
CA MET A 288 7.86 -1.55 -13.00
C MET A 288 7.92 -0.02 -13.03
N GLU A 289 7.54 0.64 -11.94
CA GLU A 289 7.55 2.11 -11.87
C GLU A 289 8.99 2.67 -12.01
N LEU A 290 9.96 2.00 -11.41
CA LEU A 290 11.37 2.37 -11.55
C LEU A 290 11.85 2.22 -13.01
N ALA A 291 11.43 1.15 -13.69
CA ALA A 291 11.79 0.88 -15.09
C ALA A 291 11.22 1.90 -16.09
N ILE A 292 10.05 2.48 -15.81
CA ILE A 292 9.35 3.40 -16.72
C ILE A 292 9.90 4.84 -16.67
N THR A 293 10.74 5.17 -15.69
CA THR A 293 11.05 6.58 -15.38
C THR A 293 12.15 7.20 -16.27
N ASP A 294 13.42 6.87 -16.08
CA ASP A 294 14.54 7.40 -16.89
C ASP A 294 15.79 6.51 -16.83
N SER A 295 16.80 6.84 -17.65
CA SER A 295 18.05 6.08 -17.75
C SER A 295 18.90 6.08 -16.47
N THR A 296 18.73 7.04 -15.55
CA THR A 296 19.48 7.06 -14.28
C THR A 296 18.97 6.00 -13.32
N LEU A 297 17.65 5.81 -13.26
CA LEU A 297 17.05 4.71 -12.50
C LEU A 297 17.35 3.35 -13.13
N VAL A 298 17.37 3.27 -14.46
CA VAL A 298 17.82 2.07 -15.17
C VAL A 298 19.26 1.71 -14.77
N GLN A 299 20.17 2.67 -14.64
CA GLN A 299 21.53 2.38 -14.15
C GLN A 299 21.49 1.80 -12.73
N GLY A 300 20.68 2.36 -11.84
CA GLY A 300 20.54 1.83 -10.48
C GLY A 300 19.99 0.39 -10.44
N ILE A 301 19.04 0.05 -11.32
CA ILE A 301 18.54 -1.32 -11.52
C ILE A 301 19.67 -2.25 -11.96
N ILE A 302 20.53 -1.77 -12.85
CA ILE A 302 21.69 -2.51 -13.34
C ILE A 302 22.72 -2.72 -12.22
N ASP A 303 23.15 -1.65 -11.56
CA ASP A 303 24.16 -1.66 -10.50
C ASP A 303 23.77 -2.53 -9.29
N GLN A 304 22.47 -2.73 -9.07
CA GLN A 304 21.94 -3.56 -8.00
C GLN A 304 21.55 -4.98 -8.47
N ASP A 305 21.86 -5.39 -9.70
CA ASP A 305 21.57 -6.73 -10.24
C ASP A 305 20.10 -7.16 -10.06
N ILE A 306 19.15 -6.23 -10.25
CA ILE A 306 17.74 -6.50 -9.96
C ILE A 306 17.18 -7.57 -10.90
N PHE A 307 17.41 -7.52 -12.21
CA PHE A 307 16.91 -8.57 -13.12
C PHE A 307 17.56 -9.91 -12.83
N ALA A 308 18.87 -9.96 -12.57
CA ALA A 308 19.53 -11.20 -12.20
C ALA A 308 18.92 -11.81 -10.91
N THR A 309 18.49 -10.98 -9.97
CA THR A 309 17.78 -11.41 -8.75
C THR A 309 16.40 -11.98 -9.08
N ILE A 310 15.62 -11.27 -9.90
CA ILE A 310 14.30 -11.70 -10.37
C ILE A 310 14.37 -13.03 -11.12
N ILE A 311 15.32 -13.16 -12.06
CA ILE A 311 15.48 -14.37 -12.88
C ILE A 311 15.85 -15.59 -12.02
N LYS A 312 16.69 -15.41 -11.00
CA LYS A 312 17.01 -16.46 -10.01
C LYS A 312 15.82 -16.89 -9.16
N MET A 313 14.74 -16.10 -9.16
CA MET A 313 13.49 -16.35 -8.43
C MET A 313 12.31 -16.66 -9.35
N LYS A 314 12.53 -16.93 -10.65
CA LYS A 314 11.46 -17.09 -11.66
C LYS A 314 10.35 -18.07 -11.29
N GLU A 315 10.64 -19.14 -10.54
CA GLU A 315 9.62 -20.12 -10.13
C GLU A 315 8.63 -19.55 -9.10
N ILE A 316 9.15 -18.71 -8.20
CA ILE A 316 8.37 -17.99 -7.19
C ILE A 316 7.58 -16.85 -7.84
N LEU A 317 8.21 -16.17 -8.79
CA LEU A 317 7.69 -14.96 -9.41
C LEU A 317 6.81 -15.21 -10.64
N SER A 318 6.57 -16.47 -11.02
CA SER A 318 5.77 -16.81 -12.21
C SER A 318 4.36 -16.19 -12.25
N PRO A 319 3.66 -15.95 -11.12
CA PRO A 319 2.38 -15.23 -11.16
C PRO A 319 2.49 -13.77 -11.62
N TYR A 320 3.72 -13.24 -11.70
CA TYR A 320 4.03 -11.86 -12.05
C TYR A 320 4.87 -11.76 -13.34
N ASP A 321 4.95 -12.84 -14.14
CA ASP A 321 5.76 -12.89 -15.37
C ASP A 321 5.36 -11.76 -16.35
N CYS A 322 4.06 -11.45 -16.49
CA CYS A 322 3.56 -10.33 -17.30
C CYS A 322 4.19 -8.99 -16.86
N GLN A 323 4.07 -8.64 -15.58
CA GLN A 323 4.61 -7.40 -15.02
C GLN A 323 6.14 -7.31 -15.15
N ILE A 324 6.84 -8.44 -15.00
CA ILE A 324 8.30 -8.49 -15.12
C ILE A 324 8.74 -8.23 -16.57
N VAL A 325 8.06 -8.83 -17.54
CA VAL A 325 8.37 -8.63 -18.96
C VAL A 325 8.01 -7.21 -19.41
N GLU A 326 6.88 -6.66 -18.97
CA GLU A 326 6.54 -5.25 -19.22
C GLU A 326 7.60 -4.28 -18.65
N ALA A 327 8.08 -4.53 -17.42
CA ALA A 327 9.16 -3.76 -16.83
C ALA A 327 10.47 -3.86 -17.65
N LEU A 328 10.74 -5.03 -18.22
CA LEU A 328 11.90 -5.23 -19.09
C LEU A 328 11.80 -4.42 -20.38
N VAL A 329 10.65 -4.44 -21.07
CA VAL A 329 10.41 -3.59 -22.25
C VAL A 329 10.64 -2.12 -21.90
N ALA A 330 10.04 -1.65 -20.79
CA ALA A 330 10.16 -0.28 -20.34
C ALA A 330 11.62 0.11 -20.04
N THR A 331 12.35 -0.79 -19.38
CA THR A 331 13.79 -0.60 -19.10
C THR A 331 14.55 -0.45 -20.41
N LEU A 332 14.37 -1.36 -21.37
CA LEU A 332 15.08 -1.35 -22.65
C LEU A 332 14.77 -0.08 -23.46
N ARG A 333 13.51 0.37 -23.48
CA ARG A 333 13.12 1.62 -24.15
C ARG A 333 13.77 2.86 -23.55
N ASN A 334 14.02 2.86 -22.24
CA ASN A 334 14.60 4.00 -21.51
C ASN A 334 16.13 3.90 -21.37
N ALA A 335 16.72 2.74 -21.63
CA ALA A 335 18.13 2.48 -21.49
C ALA A 335 18.95 3.17 -22.60
N THR A 336 20.13 3.63 -22.24
CA THR A 336 21.16 4.00 -23.21
C THR A 336 21.79 2.74 -23.81
N LYS A 337 22.46 2.88 -24.95
CA LYS A 337 23.14 1.77 -25.63
C LYS A 337 24.10 0.99 -24.70
N ASN A 338 24.91 1.69 -23.91
CA ASN A 338 25.83 1.06 -22.94
C ASN A 338 25.09 0.30 -21.82
N GLN A 339 23.90 0.76 -21.44
CA GLN A 339 23.10 0.08 -20.42
C GLN A 339 22.48 -1.20 -20.97
N ILE A 340 22.03 -1.19 -22.22
CA ILE A 340 21.56 -2.39 -22.91
C ILE A 340 22.69 -3.42 -23.01
N GLU A 341 23.90 -2.99 -23.33
CA GLU A 341 25.11 -3.83 -23.31
C GLU A 341 25.29 -4.53 -21.95
N GLN A 342 25.28 -3.75 -20.86
CA GLN A 342 25.42 -4.27 -19.50
C GLN A 342 24.28 -5.22 -19.10
N LEU A 343 23.04 -4.93 -19.50
CA LEU A 343 21.87 -5.78 -19.23
C LEU A 343 22.00 -7.16 -19.89
N ILE A 344 22.53 -7.19 -21.11
CA ILE A 344 22.72 -8.41 -21.89
C ILE A 344 23.88 -9.24 -21.32
N GLU A 345 25.02 -8.60 -21.03
CA GLU A 345 26.21 -9.28 -20.52
C GLU A 345 26.03 -9.82 -19.10
N ASN A 346 25.43 -9.03 -18.22
CA ASN A 346 25.53 -9.27 -16.78
C ASN A 346 24.25 -9.82 -16.15
N GLN A 347 23.10 -9.74 -16.82
CA GLN A 347 21.80 -10.01 -16.17
C GLN A 347 20.99 -11.15 -16.78
N TYR A 348 21.54 -11.96 -17.68
CA TYR A 348 20.86 -13.15 -18.24
C TYR A 348 19.49 -12.87 -18.91
N ILE A 349 19.26 -11.62 -19.30
CA ILE A 349 17.99 -11.15 -19.86
C ILE A 349 17.59 -11.91 -21.13
N PRO A 350 18.50 -12.14 -22.10
CA PRO A 350 18.12 -12.90 -23.28
C PRO A 350 17.62 -14.29 -22.91
N GLN A 351 18.36 -15.06 -22.10
CA GLN A 351 17.95 -16.42 -21.72
C GLN A 351 16.59 -16.46 -21.01
N TYR A 352 16.27 -15.43 -20.20
CA TYR A 352 14.96 -15.30 -19.58
C TYR A 352 13.85 -15.04 -20.61
N LEU A 353 14.02 -14.07 -21.52
CA LEU A 353 13.05 -13.74 -22.56
C LEU A 353 12.68 -14.96 -23.42
N TYR A 354 13.67 -15.71 -23.87
CA TYR A 354 13.40 -16.93 -24.63
C TYR A 354 12.65 -17.98 -23.81
N SER A 355 13.00 -18.14 -22.54
CA SER A 355 12.27 -19.07 -21.66
C SER A 355 10.81 -18.65 -21.49
N MET A 356 10.50 -17.35 -21.50
CA MET A 356 9.13 -16.83 -21.46
C MET A 356 8.41 -17.08 -22.79
N LEU A 357 9.01 -16.73 -23.93
CA LEU A 357 8.45 -16.99 -25.26
C LEU A 357 8.07 -18.48 -25.40
N MET A 358 8.99 -19.39 -25.08
CA MET A 358 8.73 -20.84 -25.18
C MET A 358 7.65 -21.33 -24.22
N LYS A 359 7.64 -20.81 -22.98
CA LYS A 359 6.66 -21.20 -21.96
C LYS A 359 5.24 -20.79 -22.36
N TYR A 360 5.07 -19.59 -22.91
CA TYR A 360 3.76 -19.00 -23.15
C TYR A 360 3.27 -19.14 -24.59
N GLU A 361 4.10 -19.60 -25.53
CA GLU A 361 3.70 -19.89 -26.91
C GLU A 361 2.62 -21.01 -26.97
N ILE A 362 2.70 -21.99 -26.08
CA ILE A 362 1.72 -23.08 -25.99
C ILE A 362 0.37 -22.58 -25.47
N SER A 363 0.39 -21.70 -24.48
CA SER A 363 -0.83 -21.14 -23.87
C SER A 363 -1.42 -19.98 -24.67
N LYS A 364 -0.72 -19.45 -25.69
CA LYS A 364 -1.09 -18.26 -26.47
C LYS A 364 -1.48 -17.09 -25.58
N ASP A 365 -0.66 -16.84 -24.55
CA ASP A 365 -0.88 -15.74 -23.62
C ASP A 365 -0.25 -14.46 -24.19
N ASP A 366 -1.04 -13.75 -25.00
CA ASP A 366 -0.58 -12.56 -25.73
C ASP A 366 -0.15 -11.42 -24.80
N GLU A 367 -0.65 -11.37 -23.56
CA GLU A 367 -0.24 -10.37 -22.55
C GLU A 367 1.24 -10.50 -22.18
N ILE A 368 1.81 -11.70 -22.28
CA ILE A 368 3.23 -11.96 -22.00
C ILE A 368 4.03 -12.06 -23.30
N LEU A 369 3.46 -12.70 -24.33
CA LEU A 369 4.16 -12.95 -25.59
C LEU A 369 4.52 -11.66 -26.33
N GLU A 370 3.60 -10.70 -26.44
CA GLU A 370 3.85 -9.47 -27.18
C GLU A 370 4.95 -8.62 -26.53
N PRO A 371 4.92 -8.32 -25.21
CA PRO A 371 6.03 -7.64 -24.54
C PRO A 371 7.36 -8.42 -24.62
N ALA A 372 7.33 -9.75 -24.58
CA ALA A 372 8.53 -10.57 -24.69
C ALA A 372 9.15 -10.51 -26.10
N ARG A 373 8.32 -10.52 -27.14
CA ARG A 373 8.75 -10.32 -28.54
C ARG A 373 9.36 -8.94 -28.73
N GLU A 374 8.69 -7.91 -28.24
CA GLU A 374 9.18 -6.54 -28.36
C GLU A 374 10.54 -6.36 -27.65
N SER A 375 10.68 -6.86 -26.42
CA SER A 375 11.95 -6.82 -25.69
C SER A 375 13.07 -7.51 -26.48
N THR A 376 12.74 -8.64 -27.08
CA THR A 376 13.67 -9.43 -27.90
C THR A 376 14.09 -8.61 -29.12
N GLU A 377 13.14 -8.06 -29.88
CA GLU A 377 13.42 -7.22 -31.05
C GLU A 377 14.29 -5.99 -30.73
N LEU A 378 14.04 -5.32 -29.59
CA LEU A 378 14.83 -4.18 -29.14
C LEU A 378 16.28 -4.59 -28.86
N ILE A 379 16.48 -5.70 -28.12
CA ILE A 379 17.82 -6.25 -27.88
C ILE A 379 18.50 -6.61 -29.20
N PHE A 380 17.79 -7.28 -30.10
CA PHE A 380 18.31 -7.66 -31.41
C PHE A 380 18.80 -6.46 -32.22
N ARG A 381 17.98 -5.40 -32.31
CA ARG A 381 18.31 -4.17 -33.02
C ARG A 381 19.56 -3.50 -32.47
N GLU A 382 19.72 -3.47 -31.15
CA GLU A 382 20.87 -2.84 -30.51
C GLU A 382 22.14 -3.70 -30.62
N CYS A 383 22.01 -5.03 -30.48
CA CYS A 383 23.11 -5.98 -30.65
C CYS A 383 23.65 -6.02 -32.07
N GLN A 384 22.82 -5.82 -33.11
CA GLN A 384 23.31 -5.71 -34.50
C GLN A 384 24.35 -4.60 -34.65
N GLN A 385 24.30 -3.59 -33.78
CA GLN A 385 25.26 -2.50 -33.74
C GLN A 385 26.43 -2.77 -32.77
N MET A 386 26.57 -4.00 -32.25
CA MET A 386 27.57 -4.47 -31.29
C MET A 386 28.14 -5.85 -31.73
N PRO A 387 29.15 -5.89 -32.61
CA PRO A 387 29.57 -7.11 -33.32
C PRO A 387 30.06 -8.26 -32.43
N VAL A 388 30.64 -7.94 -31.26
CA VAL A 388 31.20 -8.93 -30.32
C VAL A 388 30.09 -9.65 -29.56
N LEU A 389 29.15 -8.88 -29.00
CA LEU A 389 28.02 -9.40 -28.23
C LEU A 389 27.00 -10.13 -29.09
N TRP A 390 26.78 -9.66 -30.32
CA TRP A 390 25.95 -10.34 -31.30
C TRP A 390 26.41 -11.78 -31.48
N LYS A 391 27.72 -11.98 -31.68
CA LYS A 391 28.28 -13.29 -32.03
C LYS A 391 28.22 -14.28 -30.86
N GLU A 392 28.54 -13.85 -29.65
CA GLU A 392 28.56 -14.72 -28.46
C GLU A 392 27.16 -15.06 -27.94
N ASN A 393 26.25 -14.08 -27.92
CA ASN A 393 24.89 -14.30 -27.44
C ASN A 393 24.04 -15.05 -28.46
N MET A 394 24.16 -14.76 -29.76
CA MET A 394 23.41 -15.50 -30.79
C MET A 394 23.77 -16.97 -30.82
N ILE A 395 25.06 -17.33 -30.76
CA ILE A 395 25.48 -18.74 -30.76
C ILE A 395 24.97 -19.45 -29.50
N THR A 396 25.06 -18.81 -28.33
CA THR A 396 24.57 -19.39 -27.07
C THR A 396 23.04 -19.52 -27.04
N LEU A 397 22.34 -18.60 -27.68
CA LEU A 397 20.88 -18.60 -27.79
C LEU A 397 20.37 -19.62 -28.79
N LEU A 398 20.94 -19.65 -29.99
CA LEU A 398 20.64 -20.63 -31.03
C LEU A 398 20.89 -22.06 -30.52
N ASN A 399 22.04 -22.32 -29.89
CA ASN A 399 22.34 -23.64 -29.33
C ASN A 399 21.36 -24.05 -28.21
N LYS A 400 20.84 -23.09 -27.42
CA LYS A 400 19.82 -23.37 -26.40
C LYS A 400 18.44 -23.55 -26.99
N LEU A 401 18.11 -22.84 -28.07
CA LEU A 401 16.90 -23.04 -28.86
C LEU A 401 16.89 -24.46 -29.45
N ASP A 402 17.95 -24.86 -30.13
CA ASP A 402 18.07 -26.21 -30.71
C ASP A 402 17.90 -27.29 -29.64
N ALA A 403 18.55 -27.14 -28.48
CA ALA A 403 18.43 -28.09 -27.38
C ALA A 403 17.00 -28.15 -26.79
N ILE A 404 16.25 -27.04 -26.77
CA ILE A 404 14.87 -27.02 -26.28
C ILE A 404 13.90 -27.56 -27.34
N TYR A 405 14.12 -27.27 -28.63
CA TYR A 405 13.34 -27.83 -29.75
C TYR A 405 13.50 -29.35 -29.83
N LEU A 406 14.74 -29.86 -29.74
CA LEU A 406 15.02 -31.30 -29.65
C LEU A 406 14.29 -31.95 -28.47
N ASN A 407 14.31 -31.31 -27.29
CA ASN A 407 13.63 -31.82 -26.09
C ASN A 407 12.08 -31.73 -26.20
N ARG A 408 11.57 -30.78 -26.99
CA ARG A 408 10.13 -30.62 -27.30
C ARG A 408 9.68 -31.67 -28.32
N GLU A 409 10.47 -31.93 -29.35
CA GLU A 409 10.26 -33.02 -30.32
C GLU A 409 10.33 -34.39 -29.63
N GLU A 410 11.27 -34.60 -28.72
CA GLU A 410 11.36 -35.83 -27.92
C GLU A 410 10.13 -36.00 -27.00
N LYS A 411 9.64 -34.95 -26.35
CA LYS A 411 8.42 -35.00 -25.52
C LYS A 411 7.16 -35.22 -26.35
N ILE A 412 7.08 -34.62 -27.55
CA ILE A 412 5.99 -34.85 -28.51
C ILE A 412 6.04 -36.29 -29.02
N ALA A 413 7.23 -36.80 -29.37
CA ALA A 413 7.44 -38.19 -29.78
C ALA A 413 7.07 -39.19 -28.67
N GLN A 414 7.45 -38.93 -27.42
CA GLN A 414 7.04 -39.73 -26.26
C GLN A 414 5.52 -39.67 -26.01
N SER A 415 4.89 -38.51 -26.22
CA SER A 415 3.44 -38.35 -26.08
C SER A 415 2.67 -39.06 -27.22
N LEU A 416 3.26 -39.12 -28.41
CA LEU A 416 2.77 -39.87 -29.57
C LEU A 416 2.91 -41.39 -29.35
N GLU A 417 4.00 -41.86 -28.73
CA GLU A 417 4.19 -43.27 -28.35
C GLU A 417 3.19 -43.73 -27.27
N HIS A 418 2.70 -42.83 -26.42
CA HIS A 418 1.73 -43.12 -25.36
C HIS A 418 0.27 -42.83 -25.75
N GLY A 419 0.00 -42.53 -27.03
CA GLY A 419 -1.36 -42.56 -27.59
C GLY A 419 -2.31 -41.45 -27.10
N VAL A 420 -1.82 -40.26 -26.76
CA VAL A 420 -2.68 -39.10 -26.46
C VAL A 420 -2.35 -37.98 -27.43
N ILE A 421 -3.22 -37.73 -28.42
CA ILE A 421 -3.10 -36.57 -29.32
C ILE A 421 -4.36 -35.72 -29.23
N ASN A 422 -4.17 -34.41 -29.08
CA ASN A 422 -4.67 -33.44 -30.06
C ASN A 422 -4.08 -32.06 -29.80
N ILE A 423 -3.20 -31.61 -30.68
CA ILE A 423 -2.98 -30.18 -30.90
C ILE A 423 -2.91 -29.93 -32.41
N GLU A 424 -4.00 -29.43 -32.96
CA GLU A 424 -4.04 -28.82 -34.29
C GLU A 424 -3.46 -27.40 -34.19
N GLY A 425 -2.46 -27.13 -35.02
CA GLY A 425 -1.93 -25.79 -35.26
C GLY A 425 -0.69 -25.87 -36.16
N PRO A 426 -0.64 -25.16 -37.30
CA PRO A 426 0.53 -25.18 -38.15
C PRO A 426 1.69 -24.44 -37.48
N LEU A 427 2.89 -24.99 -37.64
CA LEU A 427 4.16 -24.31 -37.35
C LEU A 427 4.25 -23.01 -38.18
N PRO A 428 4.69 -21.87 -37.60
CA PRO A 428 4.99 -20.70 -38.40
C PRO A 428 6.21 -20.99 -39.29
N PRO A 429 6.22 -20.53 -40.55
CA PRO A 429 7.38 -20.68 -41.42
C PRO A 429 8.47 -19.74 -40.91
N PHE A 430 9.55 -20.29 -40.37
CA PHE A 430 10.79 -19.53 -40.33
C PHE A 430 11.39 -19.53 -41.72
N VAL A 431 11.69 -18.31 -42.18
CA VAL A 431 12.33 -17.98 -43.44
C VAL A 431 13.68 -18.71 -43.48
N ASP A 432 13.77 -19.72 -44.35
CA ASP A 432 15.04 -20.18 -44.90
C ASP A 432 15.66 -18.99 -45.65
N ASP A 433 16.70 -18.42 -45.08
CA ASP A 433 17.88 -17.84 -45.76
C ASP A 433 18.66 -16.98 -44.74
N TYR A 434 19.74 -17.55 -44.19
CA TYR A 434 21.06 -16.92 -43.99
C TYR A 434 22.11 -17.93 -43.53
#